data_AF-A0A2V7ZYI8-F1
#
_entry.id   AF-A0A2V7ZYI8-F1
#
_cell.length_a   1.000
_cell.length_b   1.000
_cell.length_c   1.000
_cell.angle_alpha   90.00
_cell.angle_beta   90.00
_cell.angle_gamma   90.00
#
_symmetry.space_group_name_H-M   'P 1'
#
loop_
_entity.id
_entity.type
_entity.pdbx_description
1 polymer ?
#
loop_
_entity_poly.entity_id
_entity_poly.type
_entity_poly.pdbx_seq_one_letter_code
_entity_poly.pdbx_strand_id
1 'polypeptide(L)' 'AKTAERIVEYRQKNGPFKKIEELMNVRGVGEKNFLKLKPHLSVATAKTDHDHQPQL' A
#
# COMPACT_ATOMS: atom_id res chain seq x y z
N ALA A 1 -5.51 -2.84 -16.25
CA ALA A 1 -5.04 -1.46 -15.99
C ALA A 1 -3.56 -1.53 -15.64
N LYS A 2 -2.68 -0.84 -16.38
CA LYS A 2 -1.22 -1.08 -16.34
C LYS A 2 -0.56 -0.82 -14.97
N THR A 3 -1.20 -0.08 -14.06
CA THR A 3 -0.66 0.18 -12.71
C THR A 3 -0.83 -1.01 -11.78
N ALA A 4 -1.95 -1.74 -11.86
CA ALA A 4 -2.20 -2.90 -11.00
C ALA A 4 -1.17 -4.01 -11.27
N GLU A 5 -0.91 -4.29 -12.54
CA GLU A 5 0.13 -5.24 -12.99
C GLU A 5 1.51 -4.89 -12.41
N ARG A 6 1.90 -3.61 -12.45
CA ARG A 6 3.19 -3.15 -11.91
C ARG A 6 3.29 -3.26 -10.40
N ILE A 7 2.18 -3.10 -9.67
CA ILE A 7 2.15 -3.30 -8.21
C ILE A 7 2.45 -4.78 -7.89
N VAL A 8 1.84 -5.70 -8.64
CA VAL A 8 2.09 -7.14 -8.49
C VAL A 8 3.54 -7.48 -8.84
N GLU A 9 4.05 -7.00 -9.97
CA GLU A 9 5.45 -7.21 -10.39
C GLU A 9 6.45 -6.66 -9.36
N TYR A 10 6.20 -5.45 -8.84
CA TYR A 10 7.04 -4.86 -7.81
C TYR A 10 7.07 -5.73 -6.56
N ARG A 11 5.90 -6.22 -6.10
CA ARG A 11 5.81 -7.11 -4.94
C ARG A 11 6.51 -8.44 -5.16
N GLN A 12 6.46 -9.00 -6.37
CA GLN A 12 7.15 -10.25 -6.70
C GLN A 12 8.67 -10.09 -6.68
N LYS A 13 9.20 -8.95 -7.15
CA LYS A 13 10.63 -8.69 -7.24
C LYS A 13 11.25 -8.20 -5.93
N ASN A 14 10.53 -7.38 -5.17
CA ASN A 14 11.06 -6.68 -3.99
C ASN A 14 10.53 -7.28 -2.67
N GLY A 15 9.54 -8.18 -2.73
CA GLY A 15 8.84 -8.71 -1.56
C GLY A 15 7.61 -7.89 -1.16
N PRO A 16 6.96 -8.25 -0.03
CA PRO A 16 5.78 -7.53 0.46
C PRO A 16 6.12 -6.08 0.83
N PHE A 17 5.16 -5.18 0.58
CA PHE A 17 5.25 -3.78 1.02
C PHE A 17 5.29 -3.70 2.54
N LYS A 18 6.26 -2.98 3.09
CA LYS A 18 6.39 -2.79 4.56
C LYS A 18 5.62 -1.57 5.07
N LYS A 19 5.36 -0.62 4.19
CA LYS A 19 4.62 0.63 4.43
C LYS A 19 3.93 1.06 3.16
N ILE A 20 2.85 1.85 3.28
CA ILE A 20 2.03 2.24 2.13
C ILE A 20 2.80 3.16 1.16
N GLU A 21 3.78 3.94 1.64
CA GLU A 21 4.58 4.87 0.83
C GLU A 21 5.45 4.14 -0.20
N GLU A 22 5.79 2.87 0.04
CA GLU A 22 6.54 2.06 -0.94
C GLU A 22 5.77 1.85 -2.24
N LEU A 23 4.45 2.07 -2.25
CA LEU A 23 3.66 2.07 -3.48
C LEU A 23 4.12 3.14 -4.47
N MET A 24 4.70 4.24 -4.00
CA MET A 24 5.26 5.29 -4.88
C MET A 24 6.52 4.85 -5.64
N ASN A 25 7.16 3.74 -5.23
CA ASN A 25 8.26 3.14 -5.99
C ASN A 25 7.76 2.39 -7.24
N VAL A 26 6.44 2.15 -7.34
CA VAL A 26 5.84 1.52 -8.51
C VAL A 26 5.72 2.53 -9.64
N ARG A 27 6.34 2.24 -10.78
CA ARG A 27 6.29 3.10 -11.97
C ARG A 27 4.84 3.43 -12.36
N GLY A 28 4.51 4.72 -12.36
CA GLY A 28 3.17 5.23 -12.66
C GLY A 28 2.32 5.57 -11.43
N VAL A 29 2.79 5.28 -10.21
CA VAL A 29 2.22 5.77 -8.96
C VAL A 29 3.03 6.97 -8.48
N GLY A 30 2.68 8.15 -8.99
CA GLY A 30 3.20 9.41 -8.44
C GLY A 30 2.41 9.86 -7.20
N GLU A 31 2.90 10.91 -6.54
CA GLU A 31 2.31 11.48 -5.32
C GLU A 31 0.81 11.76 -5.45
N LYS A 32 0.38 12.37 -6.57
CA LYS A 32 -1.04 12.66 -6.81
C LYS A 32 -1.93 11.41 -6.80
N ASN A 33 -1.45 10.30 -7.36
CA ASN A 33 -2.19 9.03 -7.35
C ASN A 33 -2.13 8.39 -5.96
N PHE A 34 -0.96 8.42 -5.33
CA PHE A 34 -0.78 7.92 -3.97
C PHE A 34 -1.72 8.62 -2.98
N LEU A 35 -1.80 9.95 -2.97
CA LEU A 35 -2.66 10.70 -2.06
C LEU A 35 -4.15 10.34 -2.21
N LYS A 36 -4.62 10.06 -3.43
CA LYS A 36 -5.99 9.58 -3.67
C LYS A 36 -6.23 8.17 -3.15
N LEU A 37 -5.21 7.32 -3.22
CA LEU A 37 -5.29 5.92 -2.78
C LEU A 37 -5.03 5.76 -1.29
N LYS A 38 -4.24 6.66 -0.67
CA LYS A 38 -3.79 6.61 0.72
C LYS A 38 -4.88 6.24 1.72
N PRO A 39 -6.11 6.81 1.66
CA PRO A 39 -7.18 6.44 2.60
C PRO A 39 -7.70 5.00 2.45
N HIS A 40 -7.40 4.35 1.34
CA HIS A 40 -7.86 3.00 0.97
C HIS A 40 -6.74 1.95 1.01
N LEU A 41 -5.53 2.33 1.41
CA LEU A 41 -4.38 1.44 1.45
C LEU A 41 -4.09 1.00 2.88
N SER A 42 -3.86 -0.29 3.06
CA SER A 42 -3.29 -0.87 4.28
C SER A 42 -2.20 -1.86 3.92
N VAL A 43 -1.23 -2.03 4.82
CA VAL A 43 -0.24 -3.10 4.75
C VAL A 43 -0.41 -3.99 5.96
N ALA A 44 -0.42 -5.30 5.75
CA ALA A 44 -0.47 -6.24 6.85
C ALA A 44 0.92 -6.33 7.48
N THR A 45 1.15 -5.57 8.55
CA THR A 45 2.30 -5.80 9.43
C THR A 45 2.01 -7.04 10.27
N ALA A 46 2.96 -7.97 10.35
CA ALA A 46 2.77 -9.26 11.01
C ALA A 46 2.50 -9.20 12.54
N LYS A 47 2.27 -8.01 13.11
CA LYS A 47 1.69 -7.79 14.45
C LYS A 47 1.02 -6.42 14.48
N THR A 48 -0.31 -6.43 14.44
CA THR A 48 -1.18 -5.47 15.13
C THR A 48 -2.56 -6.09 15.12
N ASP A 49 -2.89 -6.75 16.22
CA ASP A 49 -4.25 -6.85 16.72
C ASP A 49 -4.92 -5.50 16.48
N HIS A 50 -6.01 -5.52 15.74
CA HIS A 50 -6.80 -4.35 15.41
C HIS A 50 -7.34 -3.81 16.75
N ASP A 51 -6.71 -2.75 17.28
CA ASP A 51 -7.25 -1.99 18.39
C ASP A 51 -8.70 -1.64 18.07
N HIS A 52 -9.60 -2.35 18.74
CA HIS A 52 -10.98 -1.93 18.92
C HIS A 52 -10.94 -0.56 19.57
N GLN A 53 -11.21 0.49 18.81
CA GLN A 53 -11.70 1.71 19.40
C GLN A 53 -13.22 1.57 19.54
N PRO A 54 -13.78 1.32 20.74
CA PRO A 54 -15.17 1.64 21.00
C PRO A 54 -15.29 3.16 20.92
N GLN A 55 -16.17 3.62 20.05
CA GLN A 55 -16.56 5.01 19.97
C GLN A 55 -17.37 5.34 21.23
N LEU A 56 -16.80 6.20 22.10
CA LEU A 56 -17.52 6.88 23.17
C LEU A 56 -18.26 8.09 22.61
#